data_AF-A0A530QGD4-F1
#
_entry.id   AF-A0A530QGD4-F1
#
_cell.length_a   1.000
_cell.length_b   1.000
_cell.length_c   1.000
_cell.angle_alpha   90.00
_cell.angle_beta   90.00
_cell.angle_gamma   90.00
#
_symmetry.space_group_name_H-M   'P 1'
#
loop_
_entity.id
_entity.type
_entity.pdbx_description
1 polymer ?
#
loop_
_entity_poly.entity_id
_entity_poly.type
_entity_poly.pdbx_seq_one_letter_code
_entity_poly.pdbx_strand_id
1 'polypeptide(L)'
;IKTMLIQANWPGASVNETVTQVTDRIEKKLEELDSLDYTKSVTTAGKTVIFVNLKDTTKARDVVPTWIQVRNMVNDIWPQFPQGAVGP
;
A
#
# COMPACT_ATOMS: atom_id res chain seq x y z
N ILE A 1 -2.84 13.01 -12.83
CA ILE A 1 -2.21 11.80 -12.28
C ILE A 1 -2.87 11.50 -10.95
N LYS A 2 -3.56 10.35 -10.82
CA LYS A 2 -4.29 9.93 -9.60
C LYS A 2 -3.55 8.75 -8.96
N THR A 3 -2.29 8.98 -8.63
CA THR A 3 -1.39 7.94 -8.11
C THR A 3 -0.87 8.35 -6.74
N MET A 4 -0.99 7.46 -5.76
CA MET A 4 -0.38 7.60 -4.44
C MET A 4 0.77 6.60 -4.30
N LEU A 5 1.84 7.04 -3.62
CA LEU A 5 2.97 6.21 -3.24
C LEU A 5 2.82 5.80 -1.77
N ILE A 6 2.96 4.51 -1.51
CA ILE A 6 3.00 3.91 -0.17
C ILE A 6 4.38 3.27 -0.04
N GLN A 7 5.15 3.65 0.98
CA GLN A 7 6.47 3.08 1.23
C GLN A 7 6.49 2.42 2.60
N ALA A 8 6.97 1.19 2.65
CA ALA A 8 7.28 0.49 3.89
C ALA A 8 8.71 -0.06 3.86
N ASN A 9 9.35 -0.08 5.02
CA ASN A 9 10.68 -0.61 5.24
C ASN A 9 10.59 -1.67 6.35
N TRP A 10 11.37 -2.73 6.26
CA TRP A 10 11.48 -3.75 7.29
C TRP A 10 12.95 -4.21 7.35
N PRO A 11 13.80 -3.46 8.05
CA PRO A 11 15.24 -3.71 8.06
C PRO A 11 15.56 -5.14 8.52
N GLY A 12 16.45 -5.82 7.78
CA GLY A 12 16.87 -7.19 8.09
C GLY A 12 16.03 -8.30 7.46
N ALA A 13 14.91 -7.97 6.80
CA ALA A 13 14.11 -8.96 6.07
C ALA A 13 14.66 -9.24 4.65
N SER A 14 14.56 -10.49 4.22
CA SER A 14 14.80 -10.87 2.83
C SER A 14 13.73 -10.29 1.88
N VAL A 15 13.99 -10.33 0.57
CA VAL A 15 13.02 -9.90 -0.44
C VAL A 15 11.72 -10.70 -0.31
N ASN A 16 11.80 -12.02 -0.22
CA ASN A 16 10.61 -12.89 -0.14
C ASN A 16 9.79 -12.64 1.13
N GLU A 17 10.43 -12.41 2.26
CA GLU A 17 9.74 -12.04 3.50
C GLU A 17 9.07 -10.68 3.37
N THR A 18 9.75 -9.69 2.78
CA THR A 18 9.19 -8.35 2.55
C THR A 18 8.00 -8.38 1.59
N VAL A 19 8.04 -9.23 0.56
CA VAL A 19 6.91 -9.44 -0.35
C VAL A 19 5.74 -10.03 0.43
N THR A 20 5.92 -11.22 1.00
CA THR A 20 4.83 -12.00 1.61
C THR A 20 4.25 -11.39 2.89
N GLN A 21 5.07 -10.74 3.71
CA GLN A 21 4.62 -10.21 5.01
C GLN A 21 4.27 -8.73 4.98
N VAL A 22 4.67 -7.98 3.95
CA VAL A 22 4.45 -6.53 3.89
C VAL A 22 3.72 -6.16 2.60
N THR A 23 4.33 -6.44 1.45
CA THR A 23 3.81 -5.98 0.14
C THR A 23 2.44 -6.58 -0.15
N ASP A 24 2.34 -7.91 -0.11
CA ASP A 24 1.11 -8.64 -0.44
C ASP A 24 -0.05 -8.29 0.50
N ARG A 25 0.25 -8.03 1.78
CA ARG A 25 -0.77 -7.64 2.76
C ARG A 25 -1.35 -6.26 2.44
N ILE A 26 -0.51 -5.30 2.09
CA ILE A 26 -0.97 -3.96 1.71
C ILE A 26 -1.78 -4.05 0.42
N GLU A 27 -1.25 -4.71 -0.61
CA GLU A 27 -1.94 -4.83 -1.89
C GLU A 27 -3.30 -5.50 -1.73
N LYS A 28 -3.36 -6.64 -1.04
CA LYS A 28 -4.61 -7.35 -0.77
C LYS A 28 -5.62 -6.51 0.01
N LYS A 29 -5.18 -5.71 0.98
CA LYS A 29 -6.09 -4.80 1.68
C LYS A 29 -6.63 -3.71 0.76
N LEU A 30 -5.79 -3.17 -0.12
CA LEU A 30 -6.19 -2.13 -1.06
C LEU A 30 -7.12 -2.65 -2.17
N GLU A 31 -7.13 -3.95 -2.47
CA GLU A 31 -8.12 -4.55 -3.38
C GLU A 31 -9.57 -4.34 -2.93
N GLU A 32 -9.81 -4.09 -1.64
CA GLU A 32 -11.14 -3.74 -1.10
C GLU A 32 -11.58 -2.31 -1.48
N LEU A 33 -10.70 -1.48 -2.06
CA LEU A 33 -11.02 -0.11 -2.43
C LEU A 33 -11.79 -0.05 -3.76
N ASP A 34 -13.06 0.34 -3.71
CA ASP A 34 -13.93 0.45 -4.90
C ASP A 34 -13.35 1.32 -6.02
N SER A 35 -12.63 2.37 -5.68
CA SER A 35 -12.02 3.32 -6.62
C SER A 35 -10.64 2.90 -7.12
N LEU A 36 -10.10 1.76 -6.66
CA LEU A 36 -8.83 1.21 -7.14
C LEU A 36 -8.95 0.76 -8.60
N ASP A 37 -7.98 1.16 -9.42
CA ASP A 37 -7.78 0.60 -10.76
C ASP A 37 -6.78 -0.56 -10.69
N TYR A 38 -5.56 -0.27 -10.25
CA TYR A 38 -4.52 -1.28 -10.03
C TYR A 38 -3.44 -0.79 -9.07
N THR A 39 -2.72 -1.74 -8.48
CA THR A 39 -1.46 -1.52 -7.77
C THR A 39 -0.28 -1.96 -8.63
N LYS A 40 0.87 -1.30 -8.45
CA LYS A 40 2.17 -1.80 -8.90
C LYS A 40 3.12 -1.68 -7.73
N SER A 41 4.00 -2.65 -7.52
CA SER A 41 4.98 -2.60 -6.44
C SER A 41 6.39 -2.87 -6.94
N VAL A 42 7.35 -2.27 -6.23
CA VAL A 42 8.77 -2.56 -6.38
C VAL A 42 9.29 -2.90 -4.99
N THR A 43 9.66 -4.17 -4.81
CA THR A 43 10.13 -4.71 -3.54
C THR A 43 11.58 -5.14 -3.63
N THR A 44 12.34 -4.76 -2.62
CA THR A 44 13.75 -5.09 -2.40
C THR A 44 13.92 -5.59 -0.95
N ALA A 45 15.10 -6.07 -0.57
CA ALA A 45 15.35 -6.58 0.77
C ALA A 45 15.05 -5.48 1.82
N GLY A 46 14.06 -5.75 2.67
CA GLY A 46 13.63 -4.84 3.73
C GLY A 46 13.03 -3.52 3.26
N LYS A 47 12.55 -3.42 2.01
CA LYS A 47 11.86 -2.22 1.51
C LYS A 47 10.89 -2.53 0.37
N THR A 48 9.72 -1.91 0.42
CA THR A 48 8.71 -1.95 -0.65
C THR A 48 8.16 -0.56 -0.94
N VAL A 49 7.89 -0.30 -2.23
CA VAL A 49 7.17 0.89 -2.69
C VAL A 49 6.01 0.44 -3.55
N ILE A 50 4.79 0.85 -3.16
CA ILE A 50 3.53 0.48 -3.81
C ILE A 50 2.91 1.73 -4.42
N PHE A 51 2.60 1.65 -5.69
CA PHE A 51 1.94 2.65 -6.51
C PHE A 51 0.46 2.30 -6.59
N VAL A 52 -0.39 3.11 -5.95
CA VAL A 52 -1.84 2.94 -5.94
C VAL A 52 -2.44 3.85 -6.99
N ASN A 53 -3.07 3.28 -8.01
CA ASN A 53 -3.70 4.05 -9.10
C ASN A 53 -5.22 3.95 -8.99
N LEU A 54 -5.89 5.10 -9.00
CA LEU A 54 -7.36 5.15 -8.98
C LEU A 54 -7.93 5.10 -10.39
N LYS A 55 -9.16 4.59 -10.50
CA LYS A 55 -9.93 4.57 -11.75
C LYS A 55 -10.03 5.96 -12.37
N ASP A 56 -9.99 6.01 -13.69
CA ASP A 56 -10.21 7.26 -14.44
C ASP A 56 -11.60 7.86 -14.17
N THR A 57 -12.59 7.01 -13.82
CA THR A 57 -13.95 7.41 -13.45
C THR A 57 -14.06 8.09 -12.09
N THR A 58 -13.04 8.02 -11.23
CA THR A 58 -13.01 8.70 -9.93
C THR A 58 -13.04 10.21 -10.13
N LYS A 59 -14.07 10.90 -9.63
CA LYS A 59 -14.21 12.35 -9.83
C LYS A 59 -13.12 13.09 -9.05
N ALA A 60 -12.67 14.22 -9.57
CA ALA A 60 -11.59 15.01 -8.96
C ALA A 60 -11.85 15.37 -7.49
N ARG A 61 -13.11 15.65 -7.12
CA ARG A 61 -13.52 15.95 -5.75
C ARG A 61 -13.40 14.76 -4.78
N ASP A 62 -13.43 13.53 -5.29
CA ASP A 62 -13.43 12.29 -4.51
C ASP A 62 -12.00 11.73 -4.35
N VAL A 63 -11.02 12.27 -5.08
CA VAL A 63 -9.61 11.83 -5.03
C VAL A 63 -8.99 12.04 -3.64
N VAL A 64 -9.16 13.23 -3.05
CA VAL A 64 -8.60 13.54 -1.72
C VAL A 64 -9.24 12.69 -0.61
N PRO A 65 -10.58 12.55 -0.52
CA PRO A 65 -11.21 11.61 0.40
C PRO A 65 -10.73 10.17 0.23
N THR A 66 -10.56 9.72 -1.02
CA THR A 66 -10.05 8.37 -1.33
C THR A 66 -8.65 8.16 -0.76
N TRP A 67 -7.78 9.17 -0.82
CA TRP A 67 -6.44 9.11 -0.24
C TRP A 67 -6.43 9.01 1.29
N ILE A 68 -7.40 9.62 1.96
CA ILE A 68 -7.60 9.44 3.39
C ILE A 68 -8.05 8.01 3.69
N GLN A 69 -8.98 7.48 2.89
CA GLN A 69 -9.44 6.10 3.01
C GLN A 69 -8.30 5.10 2.81
N VAL A 70 -7.46 5.27 1.78
CA VAL A 70 -6.27 4.44 1.55
C VAL A 70 -5.35 4.42 2.77
N ARG A 71 -5.06 5.59 3.36
CA ARG A 71 -4.24 5.67 4.58
C ARG A 71 -4.88 4.93 5.75
N ASN A 72 -6.19 5.11 5.96
CA ASN A 72 -6.91 4.43 7.03
C ASN A 72 -6.89 2.91 6.83
N MET A 73 -7.10 2.42 5.61
CA MET A 73 -7.06 0.99 5.29
C MET A 73 -5.69 0.37 5.60
N VAL A 74 -4.59 1.08 5.31
CA VAL A 74 -3.23 0.63 5.66
C VAL A 74 -3.00 0.65 7.17
N ASN A 75 -3.47 1.68 7.86
CA ASN A 75 -3.39 1.77 9.32
C ASN A 75 -4.16 0.64 10.03
N ASP A 76 -5.32 0.25 9.51
CA ASP A 76 -6.15 -0.81 10.08
C ASP A 76 -5.44 -2.17 10.10
N ILE A 77 -4.59 -2.43 9.09
CA ILE A 77 -3.81 -3.67 9.02
C ILE A 77 -2.43 -3.55 9.67
N TRP A 78 -2.03 -2.37 10.15
CA TRP A 78 -0.74 -2.13 10.80
C TRP A 78 -0.39 -3.14 11.93
N PRO A 79 -1.33 -3.55 12.80
CA PRO A 79 -1.05 -4.55 13.84
C PRO A 79 -0.70 -5.95 13.31
N GLN A 80 -0.93 -6.22 12.02
CA GLN A 80 -0.67 -7.52 11.39
C GLN A 80 0.72 -7.63 10.78
N PHE A 81 1.50 -6.55 10.75
CA PHE A 81 2.84 -6.55 10.19
C PHE A 81 3.87 -7.11 11.18
N PRO A 82 5.00 -7.62 10.68
CA PRO A 82 6.09 -8.07 11.53
C PRO A 82 6.65 -6.97 12.44
N GLN A 83 7.16 -7.38 13.60
CA GLN A 83 7.86 -6.46 14.49
C GLN A 83 9.08 -5.85 13.78
N GLY A 84 9.27 -4.54 13.95
CA GLY A 84 10.36 -3.80 13.30
C GLY A 84 10.05 -3.35 11.86
N ALA A 85 8.87 -3.66 11.32
CA ALA A 85 8.37 -2.98 10.13
C ALA A 85 8.14 -1.48 10.44
N VAL A 86 8.55 -0.64 9.52
CA VAL A 86 8.49 0.83 9.56
C VAL A 86 7.87 1.30 8.25
N GLY A 87 6.63 1.72 8.29
CA GLY A 87 5.79 1.95 7.13
C GLY A 87 4.72 3.00 7.44
N PRO A 88 4.01 3.47 6.40
CA PRO A 88 3.87 4.90 6.11
C PRO A 88 2.86 5.66 6.95
#